data_AF-A0A6I0E9E8-F1
#
_entry.id   AF-A0A6I0E9E8-F1
#
_cell.length_a   1.000
_cell.length_b   1.000
_cell.length_c   1.000
_cell.angle_alpha   90.00
_cell.angle_beta   90.00
_cell.angle_gamma   90.00
#
_symmetry.space_group_name_H-M   'P 1'
#
loop_
_entity.id
_entity.type
_entity.pdbx_description
1 polymer ?
#
loop_
_entity_poly.entity_id
_entity_poly.type
_entity_poly.pdbx_seq_one_letter_code
_entity_poly.pdbx_strand_id
1 'polypeptide(L)'
;MDFLLPEHGTVVELKFVRDALHAKTVGQELQIDIGHYRQHPQCQRLWCVVFDPRQNLVNGEGMRRDLEGVHRQGDKTVEVKFLIL
;
A
#
# COMPACT_ATOMS: atom_id res chain seq x y z
N MET A 1 -4.75 9.13 -2.93
CA MET A 1 -5.31 8.02 -3.73
C MET A 1 -5.02 8.35 -5.14
N ASP A 2 -4.49 7.38 -5.87
CA ASP A 2 -4.25 7.56 -7.30
C ASP A 2 -5.46 7.10 -8.10
N PHE A 3 -6.02 5.93 -7.77
CA PHE A 3 -7.23 5.41 -8.42
C PHE A 3 -8.21 4.78 -7.43
N LEU A 4 -9.50 5.07 -7.63
CA LEU A 4 -10.62 4.40 -6.96
C LEU A 4 -11.43 3.62 -8.00
N LEU A 5 -11.66 2.34 -7.72
CA LEU A 5 -12.52 1.43 -8.48
C LEU A 5 -13.75 1.12 -7.62
N PRO A 6 -14.78 1.99 -7.65
CA PRO A 6 -15.88 1.94 -6.67
C PRO A 6 -16.74 0.68 -6.80
N GLU A 7 -16.95 0.19 -8.03
CA GLU A 7 -17.69 -1.06 -8.29
C GLU A 7 -16.98 -2.29 -7.72
N HIS A 8 -15.67 -2.18 -7.44
CA HIS A 8 -14.85 -3.23 -6.86
C HIS A 8 -14.44 -2.94 -5.41
N GLY A 9 -14.92 -1.83 -4.82
CA GLY A 9 -14.50 -1.37 -3.49
C GLY A 9 -12.98 -1.29 -3.33
N THR A 10 -12.26 -0.97 -4.40
CA THR A 10 -10.80 -1.11 -4.45
C THR A 10 -10.12 0.23 -4.71
N VAL A 11 -9.12 0.56 -3.90
CA VAL A 11 -8.18 1.66 -4.16
C VAL A 11 -6.88 1.07 -4.68
N VAL A 12 -6.28 1.73 -5.67
CA VAL A 12 -4.92 1.45 -6.12
C VAL A 12 -4.05 2.66 -5.78
N GLU A 13 -3.01 2.43 -4.99
CA GLU A 13 -2.03 3.42 -4.57
C GLU A 13 -0.68 3.06 -5.20
N LEU A 14 -0.06 4.02 -5.87
CA LEU A 14 1.19 3.88 -6.59
C LEU A 14 2.35 4.48 -5.78
N LYS A 15 3.47 3.76 -5.70
CA LYS A 15 4.72 4.27 -5.14
C LYS A 15 5.86 4.06 -6.10
N PHE A 16 6.45 5.15 -6.58
CA PHE A 16 7.68 5.10 -7.37
C PHE A 16 8.92 5.24 -6.47
N VAL A 17 9.78 4.23 -6.45
CA VAL A 17 11.02 4.24 -5.66
C VAL A 17 12.10 5.04 -6.38
N ARG A 18 12.12 6.35 -6.10
CA ARG A 18 13.05 7.35 -6.69
C ARG A 18 14.52 7.00 -6.52
N ASP A 19 14.92 6.62 -5.31
CA ASP A 19 16.31 6.37 -4.92
C ASP A 19 16.39 5.52 -3.63
N ALA A 20 17.63 5.19 -3.22
CA ALA A 20 17.92 4.40 -2.03
C ALA A 20 17.56 5.09 -0.70
N LEU A 21 17.43 6.41 -0.67
CA LEU A 21 16.98 7.14 0.52
C LEU A 21 15.47 7.01 0.65
N HIS A 22 14.74 7.21 -0.45
CA HIS A 22 13.30 7.05 -0.52
C HIS A 22 12.86 5.61 -0.22
N ALA A 23 13.60 4.60 -0.68
CA ALA A 23 13.31 3.20 -0.38
C ALA A 23 13.18 2.92 1.14
N LYS A 24 13.85 3.69 1.99
CA LYS A 24 13.78 3.56 3.46
C LYS A 24 12.47 4.09 4.05
N THR A 25 11.74 4.94 3.32
CA THR A 25 10.49 5.58 3.81
C THR A 25 9.23 5.00 3.17
N VAL A 26 9.33 4.28 2.05
CA VAL A 26 8.17 3.70 1.32
C VAL A 26 7.23 2.92 2.24
N GLY A 27 7.77 2.08 3.13
CA GLY A 27 6.94 1.30 4.07
C GLY A 27 6.15 2.19 5.05
N GLN A 28 6.76 3.28 5.53
CA GLN A 28 6.10 4.23 6.43
C GLN A 28 4.99 5.00 5.72
N GLU A 29 5.24 5.42 4.47
CA GLU A 29 4.23 6.06 3.63
C GLU A 29 3.03 5.12 3.42
N LEU A 30 3.28 3.88 3.02
CA LEU A 30 2.23 2.89 2.81
C LEU A 30 1.46 2.57 4.10
N GLN A 31 2.11 2.60 5.26
CA GLN A 31 1.43 2.42 6.54
C GLN A 31 0.45 3.57 6.84
N ILE A 32 0.82 4.81 6.49
CA ILE A 32 -0.08 5.97 6.57
C ILE A 32 -1.24 5.80 5.58
N ASP A 33 -0.96 5.38 4.35
CA ASP A 33 -1.96 5.16 3.30
C ASP A 33 -2.98 4.09 3.73
N ILE A 34 -2.52 2.95 4.28
CA ILE A 34 -3.38 1.88 4.83
C ILE A 34 -4.29 2.44 5.93
N GLY A 35 -3.74 3.23 6.86
CA GLY A 35 -4.50 3.85 7.94
C GLY A 35 -5.58 4.79 7.42
N HIS A 36 -5.25 5.59 6.42
CA HIS A 36 -6.18 6.50 5.76
C HIS A 36 -7.31 5.72 5.06
N TYR A 37 -6.98 4.78 4.18
CA TYR A 37 -7.99 4.10 3.36
C TYR A 37 -8.85 3.12 4.11
N ARG A 38 -8.40 2.59 5.25
CA ARG A 38 -9.26 1.84 6.16
C ARG A 38 -10.49 2.66 6.61
N GLN A 39 -10.36 3.99 6.68
CA GLN A 39 -11.47 4.88 7.04
C GLN A 39 -12.33 5.28 5.83
N HIS A 40 -11.91 4.96 4.60
CA HIS A 40 -12.62 5.36 3.40
C HIS A 40 -13.82 4.45 3.14
N PRO A 41 -15.06 4.99 3.04
CA PRO A 41 -16.28 4.19 3.02
C PRO A 41 -16.42 3.27 1.80
N GLN A 42 -15.71 3.57 0.71
CA GLN A 42 -15.71 2.76 -0.51
C GLN A 42 -14.45 1.91 -0.69
N CYS A 43 -13.57 1.83 0.32
CA CYS A 43 -12.33 1.06 0.24
C CYS A 43 -12.40 -0.19 1.11
N GLN A 44 -12.75 -1.31 0.49
CA GLN A 44 -12.66 -2.63 1.10
C GLN A 44 -11.29 -3.27 0.86
N ARG A 45 -10.65 -2.94 -0.27
CA ARG A 45 -9.33 -3.42 -0.66
C ARG A 45 -8.40 -2.29 -1.08
N LEU A 46 -7.16 -2.34 -0.65
CA LEU A 46 -6.09 -1.44 -1.05
C LEU A 46 -4.99 -2.23 -1.76
N TRP A 47 -4.74 -1.91 -3.03
CA TRP A 47 -3.58 -2.40 -3.78
C TRP A 47 -2.44 -1.39 -3.70
N CYS A 48 -1.37 -1.76 -3.01
CA CYS A 48 -0.12 -1.02 -2.98
C CYS A 48 0.77 -1.50 -4.14
N VAL A 49 0.84 -0.71 -5.21
CA VAL A 49 1.68 -1.00 -6.37
C VAL A 49 2.97 -0.19 -6.25
N VAL A 50 4.06 -0.90 -5.94
CA VAL A 50 5.39 -0.31 -5.74
C VAL A 50 6.21 -0.56 -6.99
N PHE A 51 6.61 0.51 -7.68
CA PHE A 51 7.48 0.45 -8.85
C PHE A 51 8.91 0.86 -8.46
N ASP A 52 9.83 -0.10 -8.48
CA ASP A 52 11.24 0.02 -8.12
C ASP A 52 12.16 -0.53 -9.23
N PRO A 53 12.23 0.13 -10.40
CA PRO A 53 13.00 -0.34 -11.54
C PRO A 53 14.52 -0.38 -11.28
N ARG A 54 14.98 0.28 -10.20
CA ARG A 54 16.38 0.33 -9.79
C ARG A 54 16.71 -0.62 -8.65
N GLN A 55 15.74 -1.40 -8.16
CA GLN A 55 15.89 -2.35 -7.06
C GLN A 55 16.50 -1.71 -5.79
N ASN A 56 16.12 -0.47 -5.50
CA ASN A 56 16.55 0.24 -4.29
C ASN A 56 15.91 -0.32 -3.01
N LEU A 57 14.77 -1.01 -3.13
CA LEU A 57 14.01 -1.63 -2.06
C LEU A 57 14.60 -3.00 -1.70
N VAL A 58 15.74 -2.98 -0.99
CA VAL A 58 16.54 -4.17 -0.66
C VAL A 58 15.74 -5.27 0.05
N ASN A 59 14.75 -4.92 0.89
CA ASN A 59 13.89 -5.88 1.60
C ASN A 59 12.39 -5.66 1.29
N GLY A 60 12.05 -5.55 -0.01
CA GLY A 60 10.65 -5.37 -0.43
C GLY A 60 9.73 -6.51 0.01
N GLU A 61 10.24 -7.74 0.04
CA GLU A 61 9.51 -8.92 0.51
C GLU A 61 9.20 -8.86 2.01
N GLY A 62 10.14 -8.40 2.84
CA GLY A 62 9.88 -8.17 4.26
C GLY A 62 8.82 -7.09 4.48
N MET A 63 8.97 -5.95 3.80
CA MET A 63 7.97 -4.88 3.84
C MET A 63 6.58 -5.36 3.42
N ARG A 64 6.48 -6.16 2.35
CA ARG A 64 5.22 -6.77 1.92
C ARG A 64 4.64 -7.64 3.04
N ARG A 65 5.42 -8.55 3.61
CA ARG A 65 4.93 -9.45 4.67
C ARG A 65 4.43 -8.70 5.91
N ASP A 66 5.07 -7.58 6.24
CA ASP A 66 4.70 -6.78 7.41
C ASP A 66 3.41 -5.99 7.19
N LEU A 67 3.13 -5.58 5.94
CA LEU A 67 2.02 -4.67 5.63
C LEU A 67 0.85 -5.34 4.89
N GLU A 68 1.03 -6.48 4.25
CA GLU A 68 -0.01 -7.19 3.51
C GLU A 68 -1.00 -7.89 4.46
N GLY A 69 -2.26 -7.99 4.05
CA GLY A 69 -3.31 -8.67 4.82
C GLY A 69 -4.40 -7.73 5.33
N VAL A 70 -5.18 -8.20 6.30
CA VAL A 70 -6.36 -7.47 6.79
C VAL A 70 -5.97 -6.54 7.93
N HIS A 71 -6.21 -5.24 7.73
CA HIS A 71 -6.00 -4.21 8.74
C HIS A 71 -7.34 -3.79 9.34
N ARG A 72 -7.46 -3.82 10.67
CA ARG A 72 -8.70 -3.52 11.39
C ARG A 72 -8.49 -2.44 12.45
N GLN A 73 -9.45 -1.52 12.58
CA GLN A 73 -9.55 -0.57 13.69
C GLN A 73 -11.01 -0.31 13.99
N GLY A 74 -11.47 -0.72 15.18
CA GLY A 74 -12.90 -0.69 15.51
C GLY A 74 -13.68 -1.61 14.57
N ASP A 75 -14.72 -1.08 13.93
CA ASP A 75 -15.55 -1.74 12.91
C ASP A 75 -14.97 -1.63 11.49
N LYS A 76 -13.97 -0.77 11.27
CA LYS A 76 -13.38 -0.51 9.95
C LYS A 76 -12.31 -1.53 9.60
N THR A 77 -12.36 -2.03 8.37
CA THR A 77 -11.42 -3.01 7.83
C THR A 77 -10.98 -2.64 6.41
N VAL A 78 -9.76 -2.99 6.05
CA VAL A 78 -9.28 -2.97 4.67
C VAL A 78 -8.37 -4.17 4.43
N GLU A 79 -8.57 -4.85 3.30
CA GLU A 79 -7.66 -5.89 2.82
C GLU A 79 -6.55 -5.24 2.00
N VAL A 80 -5.31 -5.33 2.46
CA VAL A 80 -4.15 -4.79 1.77
C VAL A 80 -3.51 -5.88 0.92
N LYS A 81 -3.16 -5.55 -0.32
CA LYS A 81 -2.46 -6.39 -1.29
C LYS A 81 -1.28 -5.64 -1.89
N PHE A 82 -0.25 -6.36 -2.28
CA PHE A 82 0.94 -5.77 -2.87
C PHE A 82 1.23 -6.28 -4.28
N LEU A 83 1.75 -5.37 -5.11
CA LEU A 83 2.45 -5.69 -6.34
C LEU A 83 3.76 -4.89 -6.34
N ILE A 84 4.91 -5.56 -6.36
CA ILE A 84 6.23 -4.94 -6.42
C ILE A 84 6.80 -5.23 -7.81
N LEU A 85 7.15 -4.18 -8.55
CA LEU A 85 7.60 -4.21 -9.95
C LEU A 85 9.00 -3.62 -10.10
#